data_AF-A0A4R6QBL4-F1
#
_entry.id   AF-A0A4R6QBL4-F1
#
_cell.length_a   1.000
_cell.length_b   1.000
_cell.length_c   1.000
_cell.angle_alpha   90.00
_cell.angle_beta   90.00
_cell.angle_gamma   90.00
#
_symmetry.space_group_name_H-M   'P 1'
#
loop_
_entity.id
_entity.type
_entity.pdbx_description
1 polymer ?
#
loop_
_entity_poly.entity_id
_entity_poly.type
_entity_poly.pdbx_seq_one_letter_code
_entity_poly.pdbx_strand_id
1 'polypeptide(L)'
;MSNTNLPLEETLKINKKSNVPTSDIDLGKVVTDVSATWLTKPELTLLWTNQIAFNDTAVDYNKDLTERLALGGDRPQITQTIKDLDVTINEHLSYVKDMITKKYKKKNATSYYPAFGIVYRNKRYAIPSDQNTRLASLKLMLSGLVAHGFEADEFGTAFWQPIHDQYELFVNNASTTDGNVSAKVSSKNTYKKELNKTLRALINLIKANYPDTYKAELRTWGFQKEKY
;
A
#
# COMPACT_ATOMS: atom_id res chain seq x y z
N MET A 1 -19.42 -63.01 -3.47
CA MET A 1 -18.87 -61.82 -4.16
C MET A 1 -19.89 -61.34 -5.17
N SER A 2 -20.42 -60.12 -5.00
CA SER A 2 -20.89 -59.26 -6.09
C SER A 2 -21.19 -57.90 -5.49
N ASN A 3 -20.15 -57.05 -5.50
CA ASN A 3 -20.25 -55.64 -5.17
C ASN A 3 -21.08 -54.95 -6.24
N THR A 4 -22.25 -54.47 -5.86
CA THR A 4 -23.02 -53.51 -6.66
C THR A 4 -22.42 -52.13 -6.42
N ASN A 5 -21.49 -51.72 -7.28
CA ASN A 5 -21.02 -50.34 -7.33
C ASN A 5 -22.15 -49.46 -7.87
N LEU A 6 -22.83 -48.74 -6.97
CA LEU A 6 -23.63 -47.58 -7.33
C LEU A 6 -22.68 -46.49 -7.87
N PRO A 7 -23.04 -45.80 -8.97
CA PRO A 7 -22.22 -44.70 -9.48
C PRO A 7 -22.23 -43.55 -8.46
N LEU A 8 -21.04 -43.05 -8.10
CA LEU A 8 -20.90 -41.82 -7.36
C LEU A 8 -21.66 -40.72 -8.11
N GLU A 9 -22.67 -40.12 -7.45
CA GLU A 9 -23.17 -38.82 -7.85
C GLU A 9 -21.98 -37.84 -7.85
N GLU A 10 -21.49 -37.48 -9.03
CA GLU A 10 -20.70 -36.27 -9.22
C GLU A 10 -21.56 -35.11 -8.73
N THR A 11 -21.31 -34.70 -7.49
CA THR A 11 -21.86 -33.46 -6.94
C THR A 11 -21.30 -32.31 -7.76
N LEU A 12 -22.03 -31.92 -8.82
CA LEU A 12 -21.77 -30.72 -9.59
C LEU A 12 -21.66 -29.57 -8.59
N LYS A 13 -20.46 -29.03 -8.46
CA LYS A 13 -20.15 -27.92 -7.57
C LYS A 13 -20.84 -26.68 -8.12
N ILE A 14 -22.11 -26.47 -7.76
CA ILE A 14 -22.88 -25.29 -8.18
C ILE A 14 -22.26 -24.08 -7.48
N ASN A 15 -21.37 -23.38 -8.17
CA ASN A 15 -20.88 -22.07 -7.75
C ASN A 15 -22.04 -21.07 -7.83
N LYS A 16 -22.82 -20.95 -6.75
CA LYS A 16 -23.85 -19.92 -6.64
C LYS A 16 -23.17 -18.55 -6.58
N LYS A 17 -23.22 -17.79 -7.68
CA LYS A 17 -22.78 -16.39 -7.69
C LYS A 17 -23.58 -15.59 -6.64
N SER A 18 -22.86 -14.95 -5.72
CA SER A 18 -23.42 -14.09 -4.67
C SER A 18 -23.99 -12.80 -5.27
N ASN A 19 -25.06 -12.27 -4.70
CA ASN A 19 -25.58 -10.94 -5.07
C ASN A 19 -24.69 -9.81 -4.53
N VAL A 20 -23.87 -10.10 -3.51
CA VAL A 20 -22.91 -9.13 -2.96
C VAL A 20 -21.51 -9.51 -3.46
N PRO A 21 -20.81 -8.61 -4.19
CA PRO A 21 -19.47 -8.88 -4.72
C PRO A 21 -18.42 -9.07 -3.62
N THR A 22 -17.38 -9.85 -3.95
CA THR A 22 -16.20 -10.01 -3.09
C THR A 22 -15.10 -9.00 -3.41
N SER A 23 -14.97 -8.63 -4.70
CA SER A 23 -13.99 -7.64 -5.18
C SER A 23 -14.35 -6.24 -4.68
N ASP A 24 -13.32 -5.43 -4.40
CA ASP A 24 -13.54 -4.10 -3.81
C ASP A 24 -14.15 -3.11 -4.82
N ILE A 25 -13.74 -3.20 -6.09
CA ILE A 25 -14.23 -2.36 -7.19
C ILE A 25 -15.71 -2.65 -7.45
N ASP A 26 -16.07 -3.92 -7.56
CA ASP A 26 -17.47 -4.29 -7.81
C ASP A 26 -18.34 -3.96 -6.62
N LEU A 27 -17.85 -4.17 -5.39
CA LEU A 27 -18.56 -3.78 -4.18
C LEU A 27 -18.79 -2.27 -4.16
N GLY A 28 -17.77 -1.47 -4.49
CA GLY A 28 -17.86 -0.01 -4.56
C GLY A 28 -18.93 0.48 -5.52
N LYS A 29 -19.05 -0.19 -6.69
CA LYS A 29 -20.13 0.07 -7.63
C LYS A 29 -21.50 -0.30 -7.05
N VAL A 30 -21.63 -1.50 -6.50
CA VAL A 30 -22.91 -1.99 -5.95
C VAL A 30 -23.43 -1.11 -4.83
N VAL A 31 -22.57 -0.70 -3.89
CA VAL A 31 -23.02 0.14 -2.77
C VAL A 31 -23.45 1.51 -3.23
N THR A 32 -22.88 2.04 -4.31
CA THR A 32 -23.29 3.31 -4.94
C THR A 32 -24.69 3.17 -5.56
N ASP A 33 -24.89 2.14 -6.39
CA ASP A 33 -26.18 1.89 -7.06
C ASP A 33 -27.30 1.63 -6.02
N VAL A 34 -27.01 0.82 -5.00
CA VAL A 34 -27.94 0.49 -3.92
C VAL A 34 -28.27 1.72 -3.08
N SER A 35 -27.28 2.55 -2.75
CA SER A 35 -27.48 3.79 -1.98
C SER A 35 -28.44 4.73 -2.71
N ALA A 36 -28.17 5.00 -3.99
CA ALA A 36 -29.00 5.86 -4.82
C ALA A 36 -30.43 5.34 -4.92
N THR A 37 -30.60 4.02 -5.08
CA THR A 37 -31.93 3.41 -5.15
C THR A 37 -32.66 3.49 -3.81
N TRP A 38 -31.99 3.19 -2.70
CA TRP A 38 -32.63 3.15 -1.38
C TRP A 38 -33.11 4.53 -0.91
N LEU A 39 -32.39 5.60 -1.26
CA LEU A 39 -32.83 6.98 -1.00
C LEU A 39 -34.19 7.31 -1.64
N THR A 40 -34.54 6.65 -2.75
CA THR A 40 -35.84 6.82 -3.42
C THR A 40 -36.95 5.94 -2.85
N LYS A 41 -36.63 5.04 -1.92
CA LYS A 41 -37.54 4.05 -1.31
C LYS A 41 -37.53 4.14 0.23
N PRO A 42 -37.98 5.28 0.80
CA PRO A 42 -37.95 5.50 2.25
C PRO A 42 -38.84 4.53 3.04
N GLU A 43 -39.81 3.90 2.38
CA GLU A 43 -40.70 2.88 2.96
C GLU A 43 -39.98 1.59 3.38
N LEU A 44 -38.83 1.29 2.77
CA LEU A 44 -38.03 0.14 3.14
C LEU A 44 -37.08 0.50 4.28
N THR A 45 -37.45 0.12 5.50
CA THR A 45 -36.72 0.52 6.72
C THR A 45 -35.94 -0.62 7.34
N LEU A 46 -34.74 -0.31 7.87
CA LEU A 46 -33.96 -1.18 8.75
C LEU A 46 -33.89 -0.56 10.15
N LEU A 47 -33.90 -1.36 11.21
CA LEU A 47 -33.99 -0.83 12.58
C LEU A 47 -32.68 -0.22 13.12
N TRP A 48 -31.53 -0.61 12.57
CA TRP A 48 -30.20 -0.28 13.10
C TRP A 48 -29.40 0.66 12.21
N THR A 49 -29.94 1.02 11.05
CA THR A 49 -29.30 1.91 10.08
C THR A 49 -30.36 2.52 9.17
N ASN A 50 -30.01 3.55 8.42
CA ASN A 50 -30.90 4.25 7.51
C ASN A 50 -30.19 4.56 6.18
N GLN A 51 -30.94 5.13 5.24
CA GLN A 51 -30.48 5.44 3.90
C GLN A 51 -29.28 6.41 3.91
N ILE A 52 -29.32 7.42 4.79
CA ILE A 52 -28.29 8.44 4.90
C ILE A 52 -26.98 7.82 5.42
N ALA A 53 -27.04 7.10 6.54
CA ALA A 53 -25.87 6.44 7.13
C ALA A 53 -25.24 5.41 6.18
N PHE A 54 -26.06 4.66 5.43
CA PHE A 54 -25.56 3.75 4.41
C PHE A 54 -24.87 4.49 3.26
N ASN A 55 -25.46 5.60 2.79
CA ASN A 55 -24.87 6.44 1.76
C ASN A 55 -23.51 6.99 2.19
N ASP A 56 -23.43 7.56 3.40
CA ASP A 56 -22.19 8.12 3.94
C ASP A 56 -21.10 7.05 4.02
N THR A 57 -21.45 5.86 4.51
CA THR A 57 -20.52 4.71 4.55
C THR A 57 -20.06 4.28 3.16
N ALA A 58 -20.95 4.31 2.15
CA ALA A 58 -20.61 3.96 0.77
C ALA A 58 -19.69 5.00 0.12
N VAL A 59 -19.91 6.28 0.39
CA VAL A 59 -19.04 7.39 -0.04
C VAL A 59 -17.65 7.24 0.58
N ASP A 60 -17.57 7.05 1.89
CA ASP A 60 -16.30 6.90 2.61
C ASP A 60 -15.53 5.66 2.15
N TYR A 61 -16.22 4.54 1.92
CA TYR A 61 -15.60 3.34 1.35
C TYR A 61 -14.98 3.60 -0.03
N ASN A 62 -15.69 4.26 -0.93
CA ASN A 62 -15.20 4.55 -2.28
C ASN A 62 -14.10 5.60 -2.30
N LYS A 63 -14.13 6.57 -1.38
CA LYS A 63 -13.06 7.53 -1.15
C LYS A 63 -11.78 6.81 -0.73
N ASP A 64 -11.83 5.97 0.31
CA ASP A 64 -10.67 5.23 0.81
C ASP A 64 -10.13 4.23 -0.23
N LEU A 65 -11.02 3.62 -1.02
CA LEU A 65 -10.61 2.74 -2.12
C LEU A 65 -9.83 3.51 -3.20
N THR A 66 -10.33 4.66 -3.62
CA THR A 66 -9.68 5.52 -4.63
C THR A 66 -8.34 6.04 -4.13
N GLU A 67 -8.29 6.58 -2.91
CA GLU A 67 -7.06 7.07 -2.30
C GLU A 67 -6.01 5.95 -2.16
N ARG A 68 -6.43 4.74 -1.76
CA ARG A 68 -5.52 3.58 -1.72
C ARG A 68 -4.96 3.24 -3.10
N LEU A 69 -5.78 3.26 -4.15
CA LEU A 69 -5.34 2.94 -5.51
C LEU A 69 -4.34 3.97 -6.01
N ALA A 70 -4.58 5.26 -5.76
CA ALA A 70 -3.65 6.33 -6.08
C ALA A 70 -2.31 6.16 -5.35
N LEU A 71 -2.35 6.01 -4.02
CA LEU A 71 -1.14 5.78 -3.21
C LEU A 71 -0.38 4.50 -3.58
N GLY A 72 -1.11 3.47 -4.05
CA GLY A 72 -0.51 2.23 -4.53
C GLY A 72 0.28 2.41 -5.83
N GLY A 73 -0.13 3.37 -6.68
CA GLY A 73 0.47 3.62 -8.00
C GLY A 73 1.91 4.11 -7.94
N ASP A 74 2.24 4.92 -6.94
CA ASP A 74 3.57 5.58 -6.87
C ASP A 74 4.65 4.70 -6.20
N ARG A 75 4.25 3.64 -5.51
CA ARG A 75 5.16 2.75 -4.76
C ARG A 75 6.29 2.15 -5.61
N PRO A 76 6.03 1.63 -6.83
CA PRO A 76 7.09 1.06 -7.66
C PRO A 76 8.12 2.11 -8.06
N GLN A 77 7.66 3.33 -8.38
CA GLN A 77 8.54 4.42 -8.76
C GLN A 77 9.44 4.85 -7.59
N ILE A 78 8.85 5.09 -6.40
CA ILE A 78 9.62 5.45 -5.19
C ILE A 78 10.64 4.35 -4.87
N THR A 79 10.23 3.08 -4.94
CA THR A 79 11.12 1.94 -4.68
C THR A 79 12.28 1.90 -5.68
N GLN A 80 12.01 2.16 -6.96
CA GLN A 80 13.04 2.18 -7.99
C GLN A 80 14.01 3.35 -7.78
N THR A 81 13.52 4.55 -7.48
CA THR A 81 14.37 5.71 -7.24
C THR A 81 15.30 5.51 -6.03
N ILE A 82 14.82 4.89 -4.94
CA ILE A 82 15.68 4.55 -3.80
C ILE A 82 16.79 3.58 -4.20
N LYS A 83 16.47 2.55 -5.03
CA LYS A 83 17.47 1.60 -5.52
C LYS A 83 18.52 2.27 -6.40
N ASP A 84 18.11 3.19 -7.26
CA ASP A 84 19.03 3.93 -8.14
C ASP A 84 19.97 4.80 -7.29
N LEU A 85 19.45 5.49 -6.27
CA LEU A 85 20.27 6.22 -5.30
C LEU A 85 21.21 5.30 -4.52
N ASP A 86 20.77 4.12 -4.10
CA ASP A 86 21.62 3.13 -3.43
C ASP A 86 22.80 2.72 -4.30
N VAL A 87 22.58 2.54 -5.60
CA VAL A 87 23.64 2.27 -6.59
C VAL A 87 24.61 3.44 -6.65
N THR A 88 24.11 4.66 -6.88
CA THR A 88 24.94 5.88 -6.94
C THR A 88 25.81 6.05 -5.68
N ILE A 89 25.21 5.87 -4.49
CA ILE A 89 25.94 5.96 -3.21
C ILE A 89 27.06 4.92 -3.15
N ASN A 90 26.78 3.68 -3.55
CA ASN A 90 27.77 2.60 -3.45
C ASN A 90 28.92 2.76 -4.45
N GLU A 91 28.64 3.24 -5.66
CA GLU A 91 29.64 3.53 -6.70
C GLU A 91 30.61 4.62 -6.25
N HIS A 92 30.07 5.75 -5.78
CA HIS A 92 30.87 6.92 -5.45
C HIS A 92 31.55 6.86 -4.08
N LEU A 93 31.16 5.91 -3.22
CA LEU A 93 31.81 5.67 -1.93
C LEU A 93 33.33 5.39 -2.04
N SER A 94 33.75 4.78 -3.16
CA SER A 94 35.16 4.49 -3.43
C SER A 94 36.01 5.76 -3.42
N TYR A 95 35.53 6.85 -4.03
CA TYR A 95 36.25 8.13 -4.10
C TYR A 95 36.46 8.75 -2.72
N VAL A 96 35.46 8.69 -1.84
CA VAL A 96 35.61 9.18 -0.46
C VAL A 96 36.68 8.39 0.29
N LYS A 97 36.70 7.06 0.15
CA LYS A 97 37.75 6.22 0.76
C LYS A 97 39.13 6.58 0.23
N ASP A 98 39.24 6.91 -1.05
CA ASP A 98 40.50 7.35 -1.65
C ASP A 98 40.94 8.71 -1.12
N MET A 99 40.02 9.67 -0.94
CA MET A 99 40.29 10.97 -0.31
C MET A 99 40.83 10.79 1.12
N ILE A 100 40.15 9.97 1.93
CA ILE A 100 40.59 9.63 3.29
C ILE A 100 41.97 8.95 3.25
N THR A 101 42.19 8.02 2.32
CA THR A 101 43.47 7.30 2.16
C THR A 101 44.61 8.22 1.76
N LYS A 102 44.37 9.17 0.85
CA LYS A 102 45.37 10.16 0.41
C LYS A 102 45.81 11.04 1.58
N LYS A 103 44.85 11.53 2.38
CA LYS A 103 45.10 12.41 3.53
C LYS A 103 45.78 11.68 4.69
N TYR A 104 45.24 10.56 5.14
CA TYR A 104 45.66 9.89 6.38
C TYR A 104 46.61 8.71 6.18
N LYS A 105 46.92 8.36 4.93
CA LYS A 105 47.70 7.18 4.52
C LYS A 105 46.97 5.86 4.81
N LYS A 106 47.22 4.86 3.97
CA LYS A 106 46.53 3.55 3.97
C LYS A 106 46.47 2.87 5.34
N LYS A 107 47.54 2.96 6.13
CA LYS A 107 47.63 2.35 7.47
C LYS A 107 46.60 2.92 8.45
N ASN A 108 46.28 4.22 8.33
CA ASN A 108 45.40 4.90 9.28
C ASN A 108 44.02 5.22 8.68
N ALA A 109 43.85 5.15 7.36
CA ALA A 109 42.60 5.53 6.69
C ALA A 109 41.36 4.85 7.29
N THR A 110 41.45 3.55 7.60
CA THR A 110 40.32 2.78 8.13
C THR A 110 39.85 3.23 9.50
N SER A 111 40.70 3.86 10.33
CA SER A 111 40.27 4.39 11.63
C SER A 111 39.40 5.63 11.51
N TYR A 112 39.42 6.32 10.35
CA TYR A 112 38.59 7.50 10.09
C TYR A 112 37.24 7.16 9.46
N TYR A 113 37.10 5.97 8.85
CA TYR A 113 35.86 5.53 8.19
C TYR A 113 34.57 5.69 9.02
N PRO A 114 34.55 5.41 10.34
CA PRO A 114 33.36 5.64 11.16
C PRO A 114 32.88 7.10 11.18
N ALA A 115 33.77 8.08 11.09
CA ALA A 115 33.42 9.51 11.06
C ALA A 115 32.63 9.90 9.79
N PHE A 116 32.70 9.07 8.75
CA PHE A 116 31.99 9.24 7.49
C PHE A 116 30.80 8.27 7.36
N GLY A 117 30.39 7.61 8.45
CA GLY A 117 29.32 6.62 8.44
C GLY A 117 29.67 5.31 7.74
N ILE A 118 30.96 5.08 7.42
CA ILE A 118 31.42 3.86 6.75
C ILE A 118 31.67 2.78 7.81
N VAL A 119 30.99 1.65 7.70
CA VAL A 119 31.08 0.54 8.64
C VAL A 119 31.75 -0.68 8.00
N TYR A 120 32.39 -1.52 8.82
CA TYR A 120 32.89 -2.82 8.35
C TYR A 120 31.79 -3.87 8.46
N ARG A 121 31.35 -4.41 7.33
CA ARG A 121 30.31 -5.46 7.26
C ARG A 121 30.58 -6.39 6.08
N ASN A 122 30.31 -7.68 6.23
CA ASN A 122 30.49 -8.68 5.16
C ASN A 122 31.90 -8.63 4.54
N LYS A 123 32.93 -8.52 5.40
CA LYS A 123 34.34 -8.46 5.01
C LYS A 123 34.72 -7.24 4.15
N ARG A 124 33.91 -6.19 4.13
CA ARG A 124 34.19 -4.95 3.38
C ARG A 124 33.77 -3.71 4.17
N TYR A 125 34.42 -2.58 3.89
CA TYR A 125 33.96 -1.28 4.38
C TYR A 125 32.89 -0.73 3.43
N ALA A 126 31.72 -0.39 3.95
CA ALA A 126 30.59 0.07 3.16
C ALA A 126 29.67 0.98 4.00
N ILE A 127 28.81 1.74 3.32
CA ILE A 127 27.64 2.34 3.97
C ILE A 127 26.61 1.22 4.25
N PRO A 128 25.94 1.23 5.43
CA PRO A 128 24.87 0.28 5.74
C PRO A 128 23.82 0.16 4.63
N SER A 129 23.19 -1.00 4.49
CA SER A 129 22.20 -1.26 3.42
C SER A 129 20.76 -0.96 3.85
N ASP A 130 20.50 -0.95 5.15
CA ASP A 130 19.20 -0.56 5.69
C ASP A 130 18.96 0.93 5.45
N GLN A 131 17.78 1.31 4.98
CA GLN A 131 17.48 2.68 4.51
C GLN A 131 17.68 3.73 5.61
N ASN A 132 17.14 3.49 6.80
CA ASN A 132 17.23 4.44 7.92
C ASN A 132 18.68 4.55 8.42
N THR A 133 19.36 3.41 8.52
CA THR A 133 20.77 3.39 8.93
C THR A 133 21.67 4.03 7.87
N ARG A 134 21.36 3.83 6.59
CA ARG A 134 22.04 4.47 5.45
C ARG A 134 21.86 5.97 5.47
N LEU A 135 20.63 6.46 5.67
CA LEU A 135 20.34 7.89 5.81
C LEU A 135 21.14 8.52 6.95
N ALA A 136 21.15 7.89 8.13
CA ALA A 136 21.97 8.35 9.26
C ALA A 136 23.48 8.36 8.92
N SER A 137 23.94 7.37 8.15
CA SER A 137 25.34 7.28 7.71
C SER A 137 25.71 8.33 6.66
N LEU A 138 24.79 8.71 5.77
CA LEU A 138 24.99 9.82 4.82
C LEU A 138 25.10 11.16 5.55
N LYS A 139 24.36 11.35 6.64
CA LYS A 139 24.52 12.53 7.50
C LYS A 139 25.90 12.58 8.16
N LEU A 140 26.43 11.44 8.59
CA LEU A 140 27.81 11.32 9.07
C LEU A 140 28.81 11.59 7.94
N MET A 141 28.56 11.11 6.71
CA MET A 141 29.39 11.40 5.53
C MET A 141 29.56 12.91 5.35
N LEU A 142 28.46 13.66 5.31
CA LEU A 142 28.48 15.12 5.15
C LEU A 142 29.25 15.81 6.30
N SER A 143 28.98 15.39 7.53
CA SER A 143 29.66 15.92 8.72
C SER A 143 31.17 15.64 8.69
N GLY A 144 31.55 14.43 8.30
CA GLY A 144 32.94 14.00 8.16
C GLY A 144 33.66 14.73 7.04
N LEU A 145 33.00 14.98 5.90
CA LEU A 145 33.58 15.75 4.80
C LEU A 145 33.96 17.16 5.26
N VAL A 146 33.10 17.84 6.00
CA VAL A 146 33.42 19.18 6.56
C VAL A 146 34.51 19.08 7.64
N ALA A 147 34.34 18.20 8.63
CA ALA A 147 35.27 18.09 9.76
C ALA A 147 36.71 17.74 9.33
N HIS A 148 36.84 17.02 8.21
CA HIS A 148 38.12 16.63 7.66
C HIS A 148 38.54 17.45 6.43
N GLY A 149 37.90 18.60 6.16
CA GLY A 149 38.34 19.56 5.14
C GLY A 149 38.32 19.01 3.71
N PHE A 150 37.26 18.27 3.39
CA PHE A 150 36.96 17.69 2.09
C PHE A 150 35.74 18.37 1.43
N GLU A 151 35.21 19.46 2.00
CA GLU A 151 33.95 20.03 1.53
C GLU A 151 33.97 20.48 0.05
N ALA A 152 35.11 20.97 -0.41
CA ALA A 152 35.32 21.56 -1.73
C ALA A 152 35.91 20.58 -2.76
N ASP A 153 36.17 19.33 -2.38
CA ASP A 153 36.60 18.30 -3.33
C ASP A 153 35.46 17.93 -4.30
N GLU A 154 35.80 17.33 -5.43
CA GLU A 154 34.83 16.89 -6.46
C GLU A 154 33.70 16.01 -5.88
N PHE A 155 34.05 15.11 -4.96
CA PHE A 155 33.12 14.27 -4.20
C PHE A 155 32.94 14.76 -2.76
N GLY A 156 33.00 16.08 -2.58
CA GLY A 156 32.76 16.79 -1.32
C GLY A 156 31.28 17.04 -1.06
N THR A 157 30.99 18.05 -0.25
CA THR A 157 29.62 18.34 0.23
C THR A 157 28.66 18.68 -0.91
N ALA A 158 29.12 19.42 -1.93
CA ALA A 158 28.30 19.78 -3.09
C ALA A 158 27.79 18.58 -3.88
N PHE A 159 28.53 17.46 -3.88
CA PHE A 159 28.12 16.21 -4.51
C PHE A 159 27.18 15.40 -3.62
N TRP A 160 27.51 15.24 -2.33
CA TRP A 160 26.77 14.35 -1.43
C TRP A 160 25.49 14.96 -0.85
N GLN A 161 25.40 16.28 -0.73
CA GLN A 161 24.23 16.94 -0.13
C GLN A 161 22.96 16.69 -0.95
N PRO A 162 22.93 16.88 -2.29
CA PRO A 162 21.75 16.57 -3.08
C PRO A 162 21.34 15.08 -3.01
N ILE A 163 22.31 14.17 -2.94
CA ILE A 163 22.05 12.73 -2.79
C ILE A 163 21.40 12.43 -1.44
N HIS A 164 21.91 13.02 -0.36
CA HIS A 164 21.33 12.90 0.97
C HIS A 164 19.87 13.40 0.97
N ASP A 165 19.64 14.61 0.44
CA ASP A 165 18.32 15.25 0.49
C ASP A 165 17.29 14.48 -0.33
N GLN A 166 17.67 13.98 -1.51
CA GLN A 166 16.81 13.10 -2.30
C GLN A 166 16.54 11.78 -1.59
N TYR A 167 17.57 11.16 -0.99
CA TYR A 167 17.41 9.90 -0.27
C TYR A 167 16.47 10.05 0.92
N GLU A 168 16.63 11.11 1.71
CA GLU A 168 15.75 11.45 2.83
C GLU A 168 14.30 11.64 2.38
N LEU A 169 14.09 12.42 1.32
CA LEU A 169 12.77 12.65 0.74
C LEU A 169 12.09 11.33 0.35
N PHE A 170 12.77 10.46 -0.39
CA PHE A 170 12.16 9.22 -0.88
C PHE A 170 11.94 8.18 0.21
N VAL A 171 12.85 8.05 1.19
CA VAL A 171 12.67 7.16 2.35
C VAL A 171 11.47 7.61 3.19
N ASN A 172 11.33 8.91 3.43
CA ASN A 172 10.18 9.46 4.15
C ASN A 172 8.86 9.28 3.37
N ASN A 173 8.88 9.47 2.05
CA ASN A 173 7.73 9.23 1.19
C ASN A 173 7.31 7.76 1.19
N ALA A 174 8.27 6.82 1.15
CA ALA A 174 8.00 5.39 1.23
C ALA A 174 7.32 5.03 2.57
N SER A 175 7.89 5.48 3.69
CA SER A 175 7.34 5.23 5.03
C SER A 175 5.92 5.81 5.19
N THR A 176 5.72 7.04 4.73
CA THR A 176 4.40 7.72 4.78
C THR A 176 3.37 6.99 3.90
N THR A 177 3.77 6.56 2.71
CA THR A 177 2.91 5.82 1.78
C THR A 177 2.49 4.47 2.37
N ASP A 178 3.40 3.77 3.06
CA ASP A 178 3.08 2.53 3.76
C ASP A 178 2.14 2.73 4.94
N GLY A 179 2.37 3.76 5.75
CA GLY A 179 1.47 4.15 6.84
C GLY A 179 0.06 4.48 6.32
N ASN A 180 -0.03 5.31 5.29
CA ASN A 180 -1.31 5.74 4.72
C ASN A 180 -2.08 4.56 4.10
N VAL A 181 -1.42 3.69 3.33
CA VAL A 181 -2.10 2.51 2.76
C VAL A 181 -2.60 1.57 3.86
N SER A 182 -1.82 1.35 4.92
CA SER A 182 -2.26 0.54 6.06
C SER A 182 -3.52 1.12 6.72
N ALA A 183 -3.52 2.42 6.98
CA ALA A 183 -4.68 3.13 7.54
C ALA A 183 -5.92 3.04 6.64
N LYS A 184 -5.75 3.19 5.31
CA LYS A 184 -6.83 3.08 4.33
C LYS A 184 -7.36 1.66 4.21
N VAL A 185 -6.50 0.64 4.28
CA VAL A 185 -6.94 -0.78 4.31
C VAL A 185 -7.79 -1.06 5.54
N SER A 186 -7.37 -0.58 6.72
CA SER A 186 -8.11 -0.76 7.98
C SER A 186 -9.50 -0.12 7.93
N SER A 187 -9.56 1.17 7.56
CA SER A 187 -10.81 1.95 7.48
C SER A 187 -11.77 1.35 6.45
N LYS A 188 -11.29 1.09 5.22
CA LYS A 188 -12.05 0.43 4.17
C LYS A 188 -12.62 -0.93 4.61
N ASN A 189 -11.84 -1.75 5.33
CA ASN A 189 -12.32 -3.06 5.79
C ASN A 189 -13.44 -2.93 6.84
N THR A 190 -13.39 -1.88 7.67
CA THR A 190 -14.45 -1.54 8.60
C THR A 190 -15.74 -1.18 7.85
N TYR A 191 -15.66 -0.27 6.88
CA TYR A 191 -16.81 0.09 6.04
C TYR A 191 -17.34 -1.11 5.25
N LYS A 192 -16.46 -1.92 4.66
CA LYS A 192 -16.81 -3.13 3.92
C LYS A 192 -17.67 -4.08 4.76
N LYS A 193 -17.37 -4.23 6.04
CA LYS A 193 -18.15 -5.10 6.94
C LYS A 193 -19.58 -4.57 7.14
N GLU A 194 -19.73 -3.29 7.43
CA GLU A 194 -21.04 -2.65 7.63
C GLU A 194 -21.87 -2.61 6.34
N LEU A 195 -21.22 -2.31 5.20
CA LEU A 195 -21.85 -2.33 3.89
C LEU A 195 -22.35 -3.75 3.55
N ASN A 196 -21.53 -4.78 3.72
CA ASN A 196 -21.93 -6.17 3.47
C ASN A 196 -23.12 -6.60 4.34
N LYS A 197 -23.11 -6.23 5.62
CA LYS A 197 -24.21 -6.51 6.55
C LYS A 197 -25.51 -5.85 6.06
N THR A 198 -25.43 -4.58 5.68
CA THR A 198 -26.59 -3.81 5.22
C THR A 198 -27.11 -4.31 3.87
N LEU A 199 -26.24 -4.57 2.89
CA LEU A 199 -26.63 -5.13 1.60
C LEU A 199 -27.37 -6.47 1.75
N ARG A 200 -26.89 -7.37 2.62
CA ARG A 200 -27.56 -8.65 2.89
C ARG A 200 -28.94 -8.47 3.51
N ALA A 201 -29.07 -7.53 4.45
CA ALA A 201 -30.36 -7.19 5.04
C ALA A 201 -31.34 -6.61 4.01
N LEU A 202 -30.88 -5.69 3.17
CA LEU A 202 -31.69 -5.10 2.10
C LEU A 202 -32.16 -6.16 1.10
N ILE A 203 -31.30 -7.10 0.71
CA ILE A 203 -31.69 -8.22 -0.15
C ILE A 203 -32.85 -9.02 0.48
N ASN A 204 -32.78 -9.29 1.79
CA ASN A 204 -33.83 -10.02 2.49
C ASN A 204 -35.12 -9.20 2.60
N LEU A 205 -35.01 -7.90 2.87
CA LEU A 205 -36.14 -6.98 2.94
C LEU A 205 -36.86 -6.86 1.58
N ILE A 206 -36.11 -6.75 0.49
CA ILE A 206 -36.65 -6.73 -0.88
C ILE A 206 -37.38 -8.04 -1.18
N LYS A 207 -36.81 -9.19 -0.82
CA LYS A 207 -37.49 -10.48 -1.00
C LYS A 207 -38.78 -10.60 -0.20
N ALA A 208 -38.79 -10.05 1.01
CA ALA A 208 -39.97 -10.08 1.87
C ALA A 208 -41.10 -9.19 1.33
N ASN A 209 -40.77 -8.01 0.78
CA ASN A 209 -41.77 -7.06 0.26
C ASN A 209 -42.20 -7.36 -1.19
N TYR A 210 -41.37 -8.04 -1.97
CA TYR A 210 -41.61 -8.33 -3.40
C TYR A 210 -41.47 -9.85 -3.70
N PRO A 211 -42.27 -10.73 -3.07
CA PRO A 211 -42.06 -12.19 -3.14
C PRO A 211 -42.06 -12.75 -4.58
N ASP A 212 -42.89 -12.20 -5.47
CA ASP A 212 -43.02 -12.67 -6.85
C ASP A 212 -42.05 -11.97 -7.82
N THR A 213 -41.63 -10.73 -7.50
CA THR A 213 -40.86 -9.86 -8.41
C THR A 213 -39.47 -9.49 -7.90
N TYR A 214 -39.01 -10.05 -6.77
CA TYR A 214 -37.75 -9.67 -6.12
C TYR A 214 -36.53 -9.75 -7.06
N LYS A 215 -36.52 -10.67 -8.03
CA LYS A 215 -35.38 -10.78 -8.97
C LYS A 215 -35.24 -9.55 -9.86
N ALA A 216 -36.37 -8.99 -10.31
CA ALA A 216 -36.39 -7.76 -11.08
C ALA A 216 -36.01 -6.58 -10.18
N GLU A 217 -36.58 -6.52 -8.98
CA GLU A 217 -36.30 -5.46 -8.02
C GLU A 217 -34.81 -5.44 -7.62
N LEU A 218 -34.21 -6.60 -7.32
CA LEU A 218 -32.77 -6.68 -7.04
C LEU A 218 -31.91 -6.14 -8.19
N ARG A 219 -32.33 -6.33 -9.45
CA ARG A 219 -31.62 -5.76 -10.60
C ARG A 219 -31.77 -4.23 -10.68
N THR A 220 -32.96 -3.70 -10.38
CA THR A 220 -33.19 -2.25 -10.27
C THR A 220 -32.28 -1.62 -9.22
N TRP A 221 -32.07 -2.31 -8.10
CA TRP A 221 -31.17 -1.90 -7.03
C TRP A 221 -29.68 -2.05 -7.35
N GLY A 222 -29.33 -2.59 -8.52
CA GLY A 222 -27.94 -2.78 -8.93
C GLY A 222 -27.29 -4.10 -8.51
N PHE A 223 -28.02 -5.03 -7.88
CA PHE A 223 -27.52 -6.38 -7.56
C PHE A 223 -27.46 -7.25 -8.83
N GLN A 224 -26.36 -7.14 -9.57
CA GLN A 224 -26.17 -7.82 -10.86
C GLN A 224 -25.12 -8.92 -10.75
N LYS A 225 -25.47 -10.01 -10.04
CA LYS A 225 -24.57 -11.16 -9.75
C LYS A 225 -23.86 -11.76 -10.96
N GLU A 226 -24.38 -11.57 -12.18
CA GLU A 226 -23.77 -12.07 -13.42
C GLU A 226 -22.49 -11.32 -13.77
N LYS A 227 -22.37 -10.06 -13.33
CA LYS A 227 -21.24 -9.16 -13.60
C LYS A 227 -20.10 -9.29 -12.57
N TYR A 228 -20.28 -10.07 -11.51
CA TYR A 228 -19.28 -10.33 -10.48
C TYR A 228 -18.73 -11.77 -10.57
#